data_AF-A0A6L6D184-F1
#
_entry.id   AF-A0A6L6D184-F1
#
_cell.length_a   1.000
_cell.length_b   1.000
_cell.length_c   1.000
_cell.angle_alpha   90.00
_cell.angle_beta   90.00
_cell.angle_gamma   90.00
#
_symmetry.space_group_name_H-M   'P 1'
#
loop_
_entity.id
_entity.type
_entity.pdbx_description
1 polymer ?
#
loop_
_entity_poly.entity_id
_entity_poly.type
_entity_poly.pdbx_seq_one_letter_code
_entity_poly.pdbx_strand_id
1 'polypeptide(L)'
;MSTLALWSVIDVTALIAGLAVYLFIVGRQLTKVAGALEEAADLVWEIKKDAEVIHSGLTQINQTGGIVAGALPLLYGMAEGIVTGATYVPEAHVDSVNKPAMGVRRSRQMHGVGVDI
;
A
#
# COMPACT_ATOMS: atom_id res chain seq x y z
N MET A 1 -60.41 30.51 -16.24
CA MET A 1 -59.03 30.76 -16.72
C MET A 1 -59.00 30.61 -18.23
N SER A 2 -58.24 31.46 -18.95
CA SER A 2 -57.97 31.25 -20.37
C SER A 2 -56.91 30.16 -20.57
N THR A 3 -56.91 29.50 -21.72
CA THR A 3 -55.92 28.46 -22.07
C THR A 3 -54.49 28.99 -22.06
N LEU A 4 -54.26 30.20 -22.56
CA LEU A 4 -52.95 30.87 -22.51
C LEU A 4 -52.48 31.09 -21.07
N ALA A 5 -53.36 31.55 -20.16
CA ALA A 5 -53.01 31.74 -18.77
C ALA A 5 -52.66 30.43 -18.06
N LEU A 6 -53.33 29.31 -18.41
CA LEU A 6 -52.99 27.99 -17.90
C LEU A 6 -51.58 27.56 -18.32
N TRP A 7 -51.25 27.69 -19.61
CA TRP A 7 -49.93 27.34 -20.13
C TRP A 7 -48.82 28.21 -19.51
N SER A 8 -49.03 29.52 -19.38
CA SER A 8 -48.04 30.40 -18.74
C SER A 8 -47.76 30.01 -17.29
N VAL A 9 -48.78 29.62 -16.51
CA VAL A 9 -48.59 29.17 -15.13
C VAL A 9 -47.80 27.85 -15.09
N ILE A 10 -48.11 26.92 -16.01
CA ILE A 10 -47.37 25.65 -16.13
C ILE A 10 -45.90 25.92 -16.45
N ASP A 11 -45.60 26.77 -17.44
CA ASP A 11 -44.23 27.08 -17.85
C ASP A 11 -43.43 27.73 -16.72
N VAL A 12 -44.02 28.71 -16.02
CA VAL A 12 -43.38 29.35 -14.87
C VAL A 12 -43.09 28.33 -13.75
N THR A 13 -44.06 27.45 -13.46
CA THR A 13 -43.89 26.42 -12.44
C THR A 13 -42.80 25.42 -12.84
N ALA A 14 -42.74 25.04 -14.12
CA ALA A 14 -41.71 24.15 -14.64
C ALA A 14 -40.30 24.77 -14.55
N LEU A 15 -40.16 26.06 -14.88
CA LEU A 15 -38.90 26.79 -14.74
C LEU A 15 -38.43 26.87 -13.28
N ILE A 16 -39.35 27.16 -12.35
CA ILE A 16 -39.04 27.19 -10.91
C ILE A 16 -38.63 25.80 -10.44
N ALA A 17 -39.35 24.76 -10.83
CA ALA A 17 -39.02 23.38 -10.46
C ALA A 17 -37.65 22.95 -11.00
N GLY A 18 -37.35 23.27 -12.27
CA GLY A 18 -36.06 23.00 -12.88
C GLY A 18 -34.92 23.70 -12.15
N LEU A 19 -35.10 24.98 -11.82
CA LEU A 19 -34.11 25.75 -11.05
C LEU A 19 -33.89 25.14 -9.66
N ALA A 20 -34.97 24.75 -8.96
CA ALA A 20 -34.88 24.13 -7.65
C ALA A 20 -34.09 22.82 -7.68
N VAL A 21 -34.35 21.96 -8.67
CA VAL A 21 -33.61 20.71 -8.87
C VAL A 21 -32.13 20.98 -9.15
N TYR A 22 -31.82 21.93 -10.02
CA TYR A 22 -30.44 22.31 -10.33
C TYR A 22 -29.69 22.79 -9.07
N LEU A 23 -30.27 23.72 -8.31
CA LEU A 23 -29.67 24.23 -7.08
C LEU A 23 -29.52 23.14 -6.01
N PHE A 24 -30.47 22.20 -5.93
CA PHE A 24 -30.34 21.05 -5.04
C PHE A 24 -29.13 20.18 -5.40
N ILE A 25 -28.93 19.90 -6.69
CA ILE A 25 -27.80 19.09 -7.17
C ILE A 25 -26.47 19.80 -6.91
N VAL A 26 -26.37 21.09 -7.23
CA VAL A 26 -25.16 21.89 -6.99
C VAL A 26 -24.88 22.01 -5.50
N GLY A 27 -25.91 22.27 -4.68
CA GLY A 27 -25.79 22.33 -3.23
C GLY A 27 -25.20 21.05 -2.65
N ARG A 28 -25.68 19.87 -3.09
CA ARG A 28 -25.12 18.59 -2.65
C ARG A 28 -23.67 18.39 -3.07
N GLN A 29 -23.26 18.89 -4.23
CA GLN A 29 -21.86 18.83 -4.66
C GLN A 29 -20.97 19.73 -3.79
N LEU A 30 -21.42 20.96 -3.53
CA LEU A 30 -20.72 21.89 -2.65
C LEU A 30 -20.56 21.32 -1.23
N THR A 31 -21.59 20.66 -0.67
CA THR A 31 -21.50 20.02 0.64
C THR A 31 -20.44 18.91 0.67
N LYS A 32 -20.34 18.10 -0.39
CA LYS A 32 -19.30 17.07 -0.50
C LYS A 32 -17.89 17.67 -0.53
N VAL A 33 -17.71 18.73 -1.33
CA VAL A 33 -16.41 19.42 -1.42
C VAL A 33 -16.06 20.08 -0.09
N ALA A 34 -17.02 20.71 0.58
CA ALA A 34 -16.82 21.29 1.91
C ALA A 34 -16.36 20.23 2.91
N GLY A 35 -16.99 19.05 2.93
CA GLY A 35 -16.55 17.94 3.79
C GLY A 35 -15.12 17.48 3.50
N ALA A 36 -14.76 17.33 2.21
CA ALA A 36 -13.39 16.97 1.84
C ALA A 36 -12.36 18.05 2.24
N LEU A 37 -12.73 19.33 2.18
CA LEU A 37 -11.87 20.43 2.61
C LEU A 37 -11.72 20.50 4.13
N GLU A 38 -12.78 20.20 4.87
CA GLU A 38 -12.75 20.08 6.33
C GLU A 38 -11.82 18.96 6.77
N GLU A 39 -11.98 17.76 6.20
CA GLU A 39 -11.07 16.62 6.46
C GLU A 39 -9.61 16.96 6.12
N ALA A 40 -9.37 17.63 4.98
CA ALA A 40 -8.03 18.05 4.60
C ALA A 40 -7.45 19.09 5.57
N ALA A 41 -8.27 20.01 6.08
CA ALA A 41 -7.84 21.00 7.07
C ALA A 41 -7.48 20.33 8.40
N ASP A 42 -8.29 19.38 8.87
CA ASP A 42 -8.04 18.62 10.09
C ASP A 42 -6.73 17.83 10.00
N LEU A 43 -6.47 17.16 8.88
CA LEU A 43 -5.21 16.47 8.62
C LEU A 43 -4.00 17.41 8.66
N VAL A 44 -4.12 18.61 8.07
CA VAL A 44 -3.03 19.60 8.10
C VAL A 44 -2.76 20.08 9.53
N TRP A 45 -3.79 20.26 10.34
CA TRP A 45 -3.63 20.64 11.76
C TRP A 45 -3.01 19.52 12.60
N GLU A 46 -3.37 18.27 12.34
CA GLU A 46 -2.74 17.10 12.96
C GLU A 46 -1.26 17.00 12.60
N ILE A 47 -0.92 17.11 11.31
CA ILE A 47 0.48 17.14 10.84
C ILE A 47 1.26 18.27 11.51
N LYS A 48 0.66 19.46 11.65
CA LYS A 48 1.30 20.59 12.32
C LYS A 48 1.60 20.26 13.79
N LYS A 49 0.64 19.66 14.49
CA LYS A 49 0.79 19.28 15.90
C LYS A 49 1.90 18.23 16.09
N ASP A 50 1.97 17.23 15.21
CA ASP A 50 3.01 16.22 15.24
C ASP A 50 4.39 16.82 14.90
N ALA A 51 4.44 17.73 13.93
CA ALA A 51 5.66 18.46 13.57
C ALA A 51 6.17 19.37 14.69
N GLU A 52 5.28 19.96 15.51
CA GLU A 52 5.64 20.80 16.64
C GLU A 52 6.38 20.00 17.74
N VAL A 53 6.01 18.73 17.94
CA VAL A 53 6.72 17.81 18.85
C VAL A 53 8.12 17.48 18.34
N ILE A 54 8.29 17.37 17.02
CA ILE A 54 9.59 17.09 16.37
C ILE A 54 10.51 18.33 16.39
N HIS A 55 9.96 19.52 16.57
CA HIS A 55 10.70 20.78 16.48
C HIS A 55 11.80 20.95 17.53
N SER A 56 11.82 20.16 18.61
CA SER A 56 12.89 20.21 19.62
C SER A 56 14.27 19.74 19.12
N GLY A 57 14.43 19.39 17.83
CA GLY A 57 15.72 19.06 17.22
C GLY A 57 15.88 19.33 15.72
N LEU A 58 14.82 19.70 14.99
CA LEU A 58 14.89 20.03 13.55
C LEU A 58 14.98 21.53 13.33
N THR A 59 16.17 22.10 13.40
CA THR A 59 16.37 23.55 13.19
C THR A 59 16.08 23.96 11.74
N GLN A 60 16.28 23.07 10.75
CA GLN A 60 15.90 23.21 9.34
C GLN A 60 15.89 21.85 8.62
N ILE A 61 14.82 21.50 7.90
CA ILE A 61 14.73 20.21 7.18
C ILE A 61 15.78 20.07 6.07
N ASN A 62 16.20 21.17 5.45
CA ASN A 62 17.27 21.15 4.45
C ASN A 62 18.63 20.77 5.06
N GLN A 63 18.87 21.16 6.32
CA GLN A 63 20.12 20.85 7.02
C GLN A 63 20.06 19.46 7.65
N THR A 64 19.03 19.16 8.45
CA THR A 64 18.92 17.86 9.10
C THR A 64 18.61 16.74 8.11
N GLY A 65 17.74 17.00 7.13
CA GLY A 65 17.47 16.07 6.03
C GLY A 65 18.71 15.84 5.16
N GLY A 66 19.56 16.85 4.95
CA GLY A 66 20.86 16.70 4.30
C GLY A 66 21.83 15.81 5.08
N ILE A 67 21.88 15.95 6.41
CA ILE A 67 22.70 15.10 7.29
C ILE A 67 22.20 13.66 7.29
N VAL A 68 20.88 13.45 7.42
CA VAL A 68 20.28 12.10 7.39
C VAL A 68 20.45 11.46 6.00
N ALA A 69 20.23 12.20 4.92
CA ALA A 69 20.47 11.71 3.56
C ALA A 69 21.95 11.38 3.30
N GLY A 70 22.88 12.15 3.87
CA GLY A 70 24.31 11.83 3.85
C GLY A 70 24.69 10.61 4.70
N ALA A 71 23.91 10.30 5.74
CA ALA A 71 24.11 9.13 6.60
C ALA A 71 23.42 7.86 6.08
N LEU A 72 22.40 7.96 5.22
CA LEU A 72 21.69 6.82 4.64
C LEU A 72 22.60 5.78 3.97
N PRO A 73 23.64 6.14 3.18
CA PRO A 73 24.57 5.17 2.62
C PRO A 73 25.33 4.35 3.67
N LEU A 74 25.70 4.98 4.80
CA LEU A 74 26.40 4.31 5.90
C LEU A 74 25.47 3.33 6.62
N LEU A 75 24.21 3.71 6.82
CA LEU A 75 23.18 2.85 7.40
C LEU A 75 22.89 1.66 6.48
N TYR A 76 22.84 1.87 5.17
CA TYR A 76 22.63 0.81 4.19
C TYR A 76 23.81 -0.16 4.13
N GLY A 77 25.06 0.35 4.05
CA GLY A 77 26.26 -0.50 4.03
C GLY A 77 26.45 -1.30 5.33
N MET A 78 26.11 -0.72 6.48
CA MET A 78 26.09 -1.44 7.76
C MET A 78 25.01 -2.53 7.77
N ALA A 79 23.80 -2.22 7.30
CA ALA A 79 22.72 -3.20 7.21
C ALA A 79 23.07 -4.36 6.25
N GLU A 80 23.71 -4.06 5.12
CA GLU A 80 24.18 -5.05 4.16
C GLU A 80 25.29 -5.93 4.75
N GLY A 81 26.21 -5.36 5.54
CA GLY A 81 27.22 -6.10 6.30
C GLY A 81 26.64 -7.05 7.35
N ILE A 82 25.57 -6.63 8.04
CA ILE A 82 24.84 -7.48 9.00
C ILE A 82 24.12 -8.60 8.26
N VAL A 83 23.43 -8.30 7.17
CA VAL A 83 22.70 -9.31 6.38
C VAL A 83 23.66 -10.33 5.80
N THR A 84 24.78 -9.90 5.20
CA THR A 84 25.80 -10.83 4.68
C THR A 84 26.44 -11.67 5.78
N GLY A 85 26.75 -11.08 6.95
CA GLY A 85 27.30 -11.81 8.10
C GLY A 85 26.32 -12.77 8.77
N ALA A 86 25.01 -12.47 8.72
CA ALA A 86 23.95 -13.29 9.30
C ALA A 86 23.31 -14.26 8.30
N THR A 87 23.61 -14.13 6.99
CA THR A 87 23.09 -15.05 5.98
C THR A 87 23.75 -16.41 6.19
N TYR A 88 22.92 -17.38 6.58
CA TYR A 88 23.34 -18.77 6.72
C TYR A 88 23.87 -19.28 5.38
N VAL A 89 25.16 -19.62 5.33
CA VAL A 89 25.75 -20.39 4.22
C VAL A 89 25.60 -21.86 4.57
N PRO A 90 24.71 -22.61 3.91
CA PRO A 90 24.57 -24.03 4.17
C PRO A 90 25.88 -24.73 3.82
N GLU A 91 26.41 -25.52 4.75
CA GLU A 91 27.47 -26.47 4.43
C GLU A 91 26.97 -27.39 3.31
N ALA A 92 27.85 -27.70 2.34
CA ALA A 92 27.54 -28.60 1.25
C ALA A 92 27.23 -29.99 1.81
N HIS A 93 25.96 -30.22 2.14
CA HIS A 93 25.49 -31.51 2.59
C HIS A 93 25.45 -32.40 1.36
N VAL A 94 26.41 -33.32 1.26
CA VAL A 94 26.30 -34.43 0.32
C VAL A 94 25.21 -35.33 0.88
N ASP A 95 23.98 -35.15 0.42
CA ASP A 95 22.85 -36.02 0.75
C ASP A 95 23.28 -37.47 0.50
N SER A 96 23.53 -38.22 1.57
CA SER A 96 23.70 -39.66 1.43
C SER A 96 22.33 -40.24 1.11
N VAL A 97 22.18 -40.83 -0.08
CA VAL A 97 20.93 -41.47 -0.51
C VAL A 97 20.37 -42.35 0.62
N ASN A 98 19.12 -42.12 1.00
CA ASN A 98 18.45 -42.87 2.07
C ASN A 98 18.49 -44.38 1.77
N LYS A 99 19.26 -45.12 2.57
CA LYS A 99 19.32 -46.58 2.51
C LYS A 99 18.26 -47.15 3.45
N PRO A 100 17.43 -48.11 3.02
CA PRO A 100 16.46 -48.75 3.90
C PRO A 100 17.18 -49.45 5.06
N ALA A 101 16.57 -49.45 6.26
CA ALA A 101 17.13 -50.02 7.49
C ALA A 101 17.50 -51.52 7.38
N MET A 102 16.95 -52.22 6.39
CA MET A 102 17.23 -53.63 6.09
C MET A 102 18.49 -53.83 5.22
N GLY A 103 19.27 -52.79 4.94
CA GLY A 103 20.41 -52.82 4.03
C GLY A 103 19.99 -52.91 2.55
N VAL A 104 20.99 -52.98 1.65
CA VAL A 104 20.76 -53.07 0.20
C VAL A 104 20.10 -54.42 -0.09
N ARG A 105 18.79 -54.39 -0.36
CA ARG A 105 18.06 -55.59 -0.78
C ARG A 105 18.56 -55.96 -2.17
N ARG A 106 19.51 -56.89 -2.28
CA ARG A 106 19.98 -57.44 -3.57
C ARG A 106 18.76 -58.04 -4.26
N SER A 107 18.19 -57.33 -5.24
CA SER A 107 17.04 -57.85 -5.96
C SER A 107 17.52 -59.05 -6.78
N ARG A 108 16.83 -60.19 -6.67
CA ARG A 108 17.14 -61.39 -7.47
C ARG A 108 16.57 -61.30 -8.88
N GLN A 109 16.12 -60.11 -9.31
CA GLN A 109 15.59 -59.90 -10.66
C GLN A 109 16.62 -60.29 -11.73
N MET A 110 17.92 -60.09 -11.45
CA MET A 110 19.01 -60.45 -12.37
C MET A 110 19.33 -61.96 -12.41
N HIS A 111 18.96 -62.73 -11.38
CA HIS A 111 19.14 -64.19 -11.38
C HIS A 111 18.22 -64.89 -12.41
N GLY A 112 17.09 -64.28 -12.77
CA GLY A 112 16.19 -64.81 -13.80
C GLY A 112 16.71 -64.65 -15.24
N VAL A 113 17.69 -63.76 -15.45
CA VAL A 113 18.31 -63.49 -16.76
C VAL A 113 19.75 -64.00 -16.86
N GLY A 114 20.19 -64.83 -15.89
CA GLY A 114 21.47 -65.54 -15.95
C GLY A 114 22.72 -64.67 -15.73
N VAL A 115 22.56 -63.44 -15.19
CA VAL A 115 23.69 -62.58 -14.86
C VAL A 115 24.03 -62.71 -13.38
N ASP A 116 25.15 -63.38 -13.09
CA ASP A 116 25.75 -63.40 -11.76
C ASP A 116 26.67 -62.18 -11.60
N ILE A 117 26.28 -61.29 -10.70
CA ILE A 117 27.13 -60.23 -10.13
C ILE A 117 27.38 -60.56 -8.67
#